data_AF-C1KUY5-F1
#
_entry.id   AF-C1KUY5-F1
#
_cell.length_a   1.000
_cell.length_b   1.000
_cell.length_c   1.000
_cell.angle_alpha   90.00
_cell.angle_beta   90.00
_cell.angle_gamma   90.00
#
_symmetry.space_group_name_H-M   'P 1'
#
loop_
_entity.id
_entity.type
_entity.pdbx_description
1 polymer ?
#
loop_
_entity_poly.entity_id
_entity_poly.type
_entity_poly.pdbx_seq_one_letter_code
_entity_poly.pdbx_strand_id
1 'polypeptide(L)'
;DAGHHRRGKELLDTEDSDFFRCKQASRKSCCGPENAMKRFGDKDKVAADECYAQVAEKFATVTATTPKQDLFSAEAVKITKKKQFCLHECIGKKNNLLTEDGSLNKTFIADYAMKSVFKEQWQKQVGQKALDKCLEETYIPWPAEDKENVCNPVYVQFQHCLWLQYESNCPANKIKITKKCEKTRNRYRMQKSTSN
;
A
#
# COMPACT_ATOMS: atom_id res chain seq x y z
N ASP A 1 21.66 8.11 24.50
CA ASP A 1 20.86 7.74 23.31
C ASP A 1 19.57 8.54 23.07
N ALA A 2 19.57 9.86 23.29
CA ALA A 2 18.41 10.73 22.97
C ALA A 2 18.53 11.43 21.59
N GLY A 3 19.65 11.26 20.88
CA GLY A 3 19.99 11.99 19.66
C GLY A 3 19.32 11.45 18.38
N HIS A 4 19.12 10.13 18.28
CA HIS A 4 18.53 9.51 17.09
C HIS A 4 17.02 9.77 16.95
N HIS A 5 16.28 9.85 18.06
CA HIS A 5 14.84 10.12 18.03
C HIS A 5 14.48 11.58 17.67
N ARG A 6 15.34 12.56 17.99
CA ARG A 6 15.08 13.96 17.59
C ARG A 6 15.22 14.19 16.09
N ARG A 7 16.24 13.58 15.47
CA ARG A 7 16.54 13.78 14.04
C ARG A 7 15.46 13.20 13.13
N GLY A 8 14.85 12.07 13.51
CA GLY A 8 13.72 11.48 12.79
C GLY A 8 12.45 12.34 12.84
N LYS A 9 12.23 13.10 13.92
CA LYS A 9 11.08 14.00 14.09
C LYS A 9 11.24 15.30 13.29
N GLU A 10 12.45 15.85 13.21
CA GLU A 10 12.73 17.04 12.39
C GLU A 10 12.62 16.77 10.87
N LEU A 11 12.95 15.54 10.41
CA LEU A 11 12.74 15.13 9.01
C LEU A 11 11.26 15.02 8.62
N LEU A 12 10.36 14.76 9.59
CA LEU A 12 8.92 14.63 9.37
C LEU A 12 8.19 15.97 9.13
N ASP A 13 8.83 17.10 9.43
CA ASP A 13 8.29 18.45 9.23
C ASP A 13 8.80 19.13 7.93
N THR A 14 9.53 18.39 7.10
CA THR A 14 10.01 18.88 5.80
C THR A 14 9.01 18.61 4.67
N GLU A 15 9.11 19.33 3.54
CA GLU A 15 8.28 19.13 2.34
C GLU A 15 8.37 17.68 1.77
N ASP A 16 9.40 16.91 2.14
CA ASP A 16 9.49 15.48 1.86
C ASP A 16 8.38 14.67 2.54
N SER A 17 7.85 15.14 3.67
CA SER A 17 6.67 14.57 4.32
C SER A 17 5.44 14.70 3.45
N ASP A 18 5.29 15.80 2.68
CA ASP A 18 4.20 16.01 1.73
C ASP A 18 4.36 15.17 0.45
N PHE A 19 5.59 14.79 0.10
CA PHE A 19 5.86 13.86 -1.00
C PHE A 19 5.42 12.42 -0.68
N PHE A 20 5.70 11.95 0.55
CA PHE A 20 5.17 10.68 1.06
C PHE A 20 3.67 10.74 1.33
N ARG A 21 3.20 11.89 1.79
CA ARG A 21 1.78 12.25 1.88
C ARG A 21 1.33 12.82 0.54
N CYS A 22 1.44 12.04 -0.54
CA CYS A 22 0.34 12.05 -1.51
C CYS A 22 -0.92 12.02 -0.64
N LYS A 23 -1.68 13.13 -0.55
CA LYS A 23 -2.95 13.16 0.18
C LYS A 23 -3.76 12.09 -0.50
N GLN A 24 -3.68 10.86 0.03
CA GLN A 24 -4.22 9.65 -0.55
C GLN A 24 -5.70 9.94 -0.67
N ALA A 25 -6.13 10.44 -1.83
CA ALA A 25 -7.18 11.45 -1.96
C ALA A 25 -8.51 10.85 -1.57
N SER A 26 -8.67 10.61 -0.29
CA SER A 26 -9.51 9.59 0.30
C SER A 26 -9.57 8.31 -0.54
N ARG A 27 -8.90 7.25 -0.05
CA ARG A 27 -9.32 5.86 -0.23
C ARG A 27 -10.80 5.74 0.22
N LYS A 28 -11.74 6.30 -0.53
CA LYS A 28 -13.18 6.18 -0.29
C LYS A 28 -13.53 4.86 -0.91
N SER A 29 -13.67 3.85 -0.05
CA SER A 29 -14.23 2.58 -0.48
C SER A 29 -15.59 2.85 -1.11
N CYS A 30 -15.82 2.26 -2.28
CA CYS A 30 -17.14 2.25 -2.91
C CYS A 30 -17.96 1.04 -2.47
N CYS A 31 -17.36 0.14 -1.68
CA CYS A 31 -17.98 -1.03 -1.12
C CYS A 31 -18.21 -0.91 0.39
N GLY A 32 -19.45 -1.07 0.82
CA GLY A 32 -19.86 -0.99 2.22
C GLY A 32 -19.85 0.43 2.78
N PRO A 33 -20.42 0.63 3.99
CA PRO A 33 -20.45 1.93 4.65
C PRO A 33 -19.04 2.42 5.03
N GLU A 34 -18.23 1.54 5.60
CA GLU A 34 -16.84 1.81 6.02
C GLU A 34 -15.83 1.33 4.96
N ASN A 35 -14.61 1.89 5.01
CA ASN A 35 -13.49 1.35 4.24
C ASN A 35 -12.75 0.29 5.07
N ALA A 36 -13.16 -0.97 4.93
CA ALA A 36 -12.55 -2.11 5.62
C ALA A 36 -11.03 -2.20 5.35
N MET A 37 -10.61 -1.94 4.12
CA MET A 37 -9.21 -2.04 3.66
C MET A 37 -8.35 -0.80 3.98
N LYS A 38 -8.91 0.19 4.70
CA LYS A 38 -8.16 1.38 5.08
C LYS A 38 -7.00 0.98 6.00
N ARG A 39 -5.77 1.24 5.52
CA ARG A 39 -4.52 0.91 6.23
C ARG A 39 -4.47 -0.56 6.67
N PHE A 40 -4.77 -1.47 5.75
CA PHE A 40 -4.63 -2.90 5.97
C PHE A 40 -3.25 -3.21 6.58
N GLY A 41 -3.24 -3.82 7.76
CA GLY A 41 -2.01 -4.21 8.46
C GLY A 41 -1.43 -3.18 9.42
N ASP A 42 -1.88 -1.93 9.41
CA ASP A 42 -1.33 -0.85 10.25
C ASP A 42 -2.39 0.24 10.53
N LYS A 43 -3.50 -0.17 11.15
CA LYS A 43 -4.65 0.72 11.38
C LYS A 43 -4.26 1.92 12.26
N ASP A 44 -3.46 1.66 13.28
CA ASP A 44 -3.04 2.62 14.31
C ASP A 44 -1.78 3.42 13.92
N LYS A 45 -1.18 3.12 12.75
CA LYS A 45 -0.05 3.84 12.15
C LYS A 45 1.26 3.77 12.94
N VAL A 46 1.35 2.89 13.93
CA VAL A 46 2.55 2.77 14.77
C VAL A 46 3.74 2.36 13.92
N ALA A 47 3.56 1.36 13.05
CA ALA A 47 4.61 0.93 12.15
C ALA A 47 4.90 1.98 11.06
N ALA A 48 3.86 2.63 10.52
CA ALA A 48 4.04 3.65 9.49
C ALA A 48 4.95 4.78 9.94
N ASP A 49 4.75 5.34 11.14
CA ASP A 49 5.54 6.50 11.59
C ASP A 49 7.03 6.14 11.75
N GLU A 50 7.34 4.95 12.28
CA GLU A 50 8.72 4.45 12.36
C GLU A 50 9.31 4.17 10.97
N CYS A 51 8.55 3.52 10.09
CA CYS A 51 8.98 3.20 8.74
C CYS A 51 9.19 4.45 7.89
N TYR A 52 8.41 5.51 8.09
CA TYR A 52 8.64 6.80 7.42
C TYR A 52 10.01 7.37 7.76
N ALA A 53 10.40 7.37 9.04
CA ALA A 53 11.71 7.85 9.45
C ALA A 53 12.84 7.03 8.82
N GLN A 54 12.73 5.70 8.84
CA GLN A 54 13.74 4.80 8.25
C GLN A 54 13.88 5.00 6.74
N VAL A 55 12.76 5.14 6.03
CA VAL A 55 12.78 5.35 4.58
C VAL A 55 13.26 6.76 4.23
N ALA A 56 12.87 7.79 4.99
CA ALA A 56 13.38 9.14 4.77
C ALA A 56 14.91 9.18 4.92
N GLU A 57 15.46 8.55 5.95
CA GLU A 57 16.90 8.44 6.16
C GLU A 57 17.59 7.68 5.01
N LYS A 58 17.04 6.54 4.58
CA LYS A 58 17.57 5.75 3.45
C LYS A 58 17.66 6.55 2.14
N PHE A 59 16.77 7.51 1.93
CA PHE A 59 16.72 8.32 0.71
C PHE A 59 17.26 9.75 0.88
N ALA A 60 17.78 10.13 2.05
CA ALA A 60 18.23 11.49 2.35
C ALA A 60 19.40 11.97 1.45
N THR A 61 20.27 11.04 1.03
CA THR A 61 21.40 11.34 0.13
C THR A 61 20.94 11.56 -1.32
N VAL A 62 19.85 10.91 -1.73
CA VAL A 62 19.26 11.02 -3.06
C VAL A 62 18.52 12.35 -3.21
N THR A 63 17.83 12.82 -2.17
CA THR A 63 17.10 14.10 -2.20
C THR A 63 18.03 15.32 -2.13
N ALA A 64 19.18 15.24 -1.46
CA ALA A 64 20.12 16.36 -1.36
C ALA A 64 20.80 16.77 -2.68
N THR A 65 20.86 15.85 -3.65
CA THR A 65 21.53 16.05 -4.96
C THR A 65 20.56 16.33 -6.11
N THR A 66 19.25 16.24 -5.85
CA THR A 66 18.23 16.33 -6.91
C THR A 66 17.59 17.72 -6.86
N PRO A 67 17.77 18.59 -7.88
CA PRO A 67 17.06 19.87 -7.96
C PRO A 67 15.54 19.62 -8.02
N LYS A 68 14.70 20.63 -7.74
CA LYS A 68 13.22 20.55 -7.83
C LYS A 68 12.78 19.84 -9.10
N GLN A 69 12.64 18.52 -9.04
CA GLN A 69 12.37 17.69 -10.19
C GLN A 69 10.90 17.80 -10.53
N ASP A 70 10.59 17.84 -11.83
CA ASP A 70 9.25 17.58 -12.30
C ASP A 70 8.78 16.24 -11.70
N LEU A 71 7.70 16.28 -10.89
CA LEU A 71 7.12 15.12 -10.22
C LEU A 71 6.64 14.06 -11.22
N PHE A 72 6.47 14.43 -12.49
CA PHE A 72 6.07 13.53 -13.57
C PHE A 72 7.25 13.06 -14.44
N SER A 73 8.48 13.45 -14.13
CA SER A 73 9.67 12.86 -14.76
C SER A 73 9.77 11.37 -14.44
N ALA A 74 10.32 10.59 -15.37
CA ALA A 74 10.48 9.14 -15.20
C ALA A 74 11.33 8.82 -13.96
N GLU A 75 12.34 9.64 -13.70
CA GLU A 75 13.25 9.56 -12.56
C GLU A 75 12.52 9.83 -11.24
N ALA A 76 11.75 10.92 -11.15
CA ALA A 76 10.96 11.22 -9.95
C ALA A 76 9.92 10.13 -9.67
N VAL A 77 9.25 9.63 -10.71
CA VAL A 77 8.29 8.51 -10.59
C VAL A 77 8.99 7.24 -10.09
N LYS A 78 10.18 6.93 -10.60
CA LYS A 78 10.97 5.77 -10.17
C LYS A 78 11.39 5.90 -8.71
N ILE A 79 11.91 7.05 -8.28
CA ILE A 79 12.26 7.32 -6.87
C ILE A 79 11.03 7.22 -5.97
N THR A 80 9.90 7.80 -6.39
CA THR A 80 8.62 7.70 -5.66
C THR A 80 8.21 6.25 -5.45
N LYS A 81 8.26 5.44 -6.52
CA LYS A 81 7.90 4.02 -6.48
C LYS A 81 8.82 3.25 -5.51
N LYS A 82 10.13 3.49 -5.55
CA LYS A 82 11.11 2.90 -4.61
C LYS A 82 10.78 3.26 -3.17
N LYS A 83 10.57 4.55 -2.88
CA LYS A 83 10.16 5.06 -1.56
C LYS A 83 8.90 4.36 -1.04
N GLN A 84 7.85 4.25 -1.86
CA GLN A 84 6.60 3.58 -1.48
C GLN A 84 6.78 2.09 -1.21
N PHE A 85 7.57 1.39 -2.01
CA PHE A 85 7.82 -0.03 -1.79
C PHE A 85 8.62 -0.27 -0.52
N CYS A 86 9.64 0.53 -0.23
CA CYS A 86 10.38 0.45 1.02
C CYS A 86 9.50 0.70 2.25
N LEU A 87 8.63 1.72 2.18
CA LEU A 87 7.70 2.03 3.26
C LEU A 87 6.79 0.84 3.55
N HIS A 88 6.17 0.31 2.51
CA HIS A 88 5.21 -0.78 2.63
C HIS A 88 5.89 -2.11 3.01
N GLU A 89 7.09 -2.40 2.51
CA GLU A 89 7.88 -3.56 2.96
C GLU A 89 8.16 -3.47 4.47
N CYS A 90 8.64 -2.31 4.94
CA CYS A 90 8.90 -2.08 6.36
C CYS A 90 7.65 -2.28 7.22
N ILE A 91 6.51 -1.69 6.81
CA ILE A 91 5.23 -1.86 7.50
C ILE A 91 4.80 -3.32 7.52
N GLY A 92 4.97 -4.02 6.39
CA GLY A 92 4.63 -5.42 6.24
C GLY A 92 5.42 -6.31 7.19
N LYS A 93 6.74 -6.12 7.27
CA LYS A 93 7.64 -6.87 8.17
C LYS A 93 7.31 -6.60 9.64
N LYS A 94 7.20 -5.32 10.05
CA LYS A 94 6.91 -4.94 11.44
C LYS A 94 5.58 -5.50 11.97
N ASN A 95 4.59 -5.68 11.09
CA ASN A 95 3.28 -6.22 11.47
C ASN A 95 3.11 -7.70 11.15
N ASN A 96 4.21 -8.43 10.88
CA ASN A 96 4.22 -9.86 10.55
C ASN A 96 3.39 -10.25 9.31
N LEU A 97 3.11 -9.31 8.42
CA LEU A 97 2.40 -9.54 7.16
C LEU A 97 3.38 -9.98 6.06
N LEU A 98 4.64 -9.60 6.20
CA LEU A 98 5.74 -10.16 5.44
C LEU A 98 6.64 -10.99 6.36
N THR A 99 7.23 -12.03 5.79
CA THR A 99 8.38 -12.72 6.37
C THR A 99 9.65 -11.89 6.20
N GLU A 100 10.74 -12.28 6.87
CA GLU A 100 12.01 -11.53 6.84
C GLU A 100 12.62 -11.41 5.43
N ASP A 101 12.41 -12.42 4.59
CA ASP A 101 12.79 -12.42 3.16
C ASP A 101 11.90 -11.51 2.28
N GLY A 102 10.85 -10.92 2.86
CA GLY A 102 9.89 -10.05 2.17
C GLY A 102 8.78 -10.79 1.43
N SER A 103 8.66 -12.11 1.58
CA SER A 103 7.52 -12.87 1.06
C SER A 103 6.26 -12.64 1.91
N LEU A 104 5.08 -12.93 1.37
CA LEU A 104 3.81 -12.79 2.11
C LEU A 104 3.70 -13.86 3.20
N ASN A 105 3.43 -13.46 4.43
CA ASN A 105 3.04 -14.39 5.49
C ASN A 105 1.58 -14.79 5.32
N LYS A 106 1.32 -15.69 4.35
CA LYS A 106 -0.03 -16.03 3.86
C LYS A 106 -0.99 -16.41 5.00
N THR A 107 -0.55 -17.28 5.90
CA THR A 107 -1.36 -17.76 7.03
C THR A 107 -1.75 -16.61 7.96
N PHE A 108 -0.78 -15.79 8.37
CA PHE A 108 -1.06 -14.66 9.26
C PHE A 108 -1.95 -13.61 8.59
N ILE A 109 -1.71 -13.31 7.31
CA ILE A 109 -2.51 -12.36 6.54
C ILE A 109 -3.97 -12.82 6.47
N ALA A 110 -4.21 -14.09 6.13
CA ALA A 110 -5.56 -14.63 6.03
C ALA A 110 -6.29 -14.55 7.38
N ASP A 111 -5.63 -14.97 8.45
CA ASP A 111 -6.16 -14.90 9.81
C ASP A 111 -6.47 -13.47 10.24
N TYR A 112 -5.52 -12.55 10.07
CA TYR A 112 -5.67 -11.14 10.40
C TYR A 112 -6.85 -10.51 9.63
N ALA A 113 -6.94 -10.78 8.33
CA ALA A 113 -7.99 -10.23 7.49
C ALA A 113 -9.38 -10.72 7.94
N MET A 114 -9.53 -12.02 8.20
CA MET A 114 -10.82 -12.63 8.54
C MET A 114 -11.26 -12.35 9.98
N LYS A 115 -10.32 -12.12 10.91
CA LYS A 115 -10.62 -11.80 12.31
C LYS A 115 -10.79 -10.29 12.55
N SER A 116 -9.98 -9.46 11.90
CA SER A 116 -9.79 -8.05 12.30
C SER A 116 -10.16 -7.02 11.22
N VAL A 117 -10.27 -7.44 9.96
CA VAL A 117 -10.56 -6.54 8.83
C VAL A 117 -11.99 -6.69 8.35
N PHE A 118 -12.41 -7.92 8.02
CA PHE A 118 -13.74 -8.22 7.49
C PHE A 118 -14.69 -8.61 8.64
N LYS A 119 -15.48 -7.65 9.11
CA LYS A 119 -16.34 -7.81 10.30
C LYS A 119 -17.67 -8.47 9.96
N GLU A 120 -18.30 -8.05 8.88
CA GLU A 120 -19.62 -8.56 8.47
C GLU A 120 -19.51 -9.84 7.62
N GLN A 121 -20.53 -10.70 7.66
CA GLN A 121 -20.52 -11.97 6.91
C GLN A 121 -20.33 -11.77 5.40
N TRP A 122 -20.97 -10.76 4.81
CA TRP A 122 -20.80 -10.45 3.39
C TRP A 122 -19.37 -9.98 3.08
N GLN A 123 -18.72 -9.25 4.00
CA GLN A 123 -17.33 -8.83 3.84
C GLN A 123 -16.40 -10.03 3.88
N LYS A 124 -16.65 -10.98 4.79
CA LYS A 124 -15.87 -12.22 4.90
C LYS A 124 -15.96 -13.06 3.62
N GLN A 125 -17.14 -13.17 3.01
CA GLN A 125 -17.29 -13.91 1.75
C GLN A 125 -16.52 -13.27 0.59
N VAL A 126 -16.60 -11.94 0.45
CA VAL A 126 -15.87 -11.21 -0.60
C VAL A 126 -14.36 -11.22 -0.32
N GLY A 127 -14.00 -10.99 0.94
CA GLY A 127 -12.64 -10.96 1.45
C GLY A 127 -11.92 -12.30 1.28
N GLN A 128 -12.58 -13.42 1.60
CA GLN A 128 -12.02 -14.76 1.42
C GLN A 128 -11.67 -15.01 -0.05
N LYS A 129 -12.61 -14.76 -0.97
CA LYS A 129 -12.36 -14.92 -2.42
C LYS A 129 -11.21 -14.04 -2.91
N ALA A 130 -11.08 -12.83 -2.35
CA ALA A 130 -10.01 -11.92 -2.68
C ALA A 130 -8.66 -12.43 -2.13
N LEU A 131 -8.63 -12.95 -0.90
CA LEU A 131 -7.44 -13.54 -0.29
C LEU A 131 -6.97 -14.78 -1.05
N ASP A 132 -7.88 -15.72 -1.37
CA ASP A 132 -7.57 -16.94 -2.12
C ASP A 132 -6.87 -16.63 -3.45
N LYS A 133 -7.30 -15.56 -4.11
CA LYS A 133 -6.66 -15.09 -5.35
C LYS A 133 -5.34 -14.38 -5.11
N CYS A 134 -5.33 -13.37 -4.24
CA CYS A 134 -4.17 -12.48 -4.10
C CYS A 134 -3.00 -13.11 -3.33
N LEU A 135 -3.26 -14.09 -2.45
CA LEU A 135 -2.18 -14.80 -1.76
C LEU A 135 -1.46 -15.80 -2.68
N GLU A 136 -2.12 -16.27 -3.74
CA GLU A 136 -1.54 -17.19 -4.73
C GLU A 136 -1.04 -16.49 -5.99
N GLU A 137 -1.19 -15.17 -6.09
CA GLU A 137 -0.74 -14.41 -7.24
C GLU A 137 0.79 -14.28 -7.26
N THR A 138 1.36 -14.38 -8.47
CA THR A 138 2.79 -14.11 -8.69
C THR A 138 2.99 -12.63 -8.95
N TYR A 139 3.72 -11.97 -8.08
CA TYR A 139 3.97 -10.53 -8.16
C TYR A 139 5.26 -10.20 -8.90
N ILE A 140 5.28 -9.05 -9.56
CA ILE A 140 6.38 -8.64 -10.42
C ILE A 140 7.53 -8.14 -9.53
N PRO A 141 8.75 -8.71 -9.61
CA PRO A 141 9.91 -8.20 -8.88
C PRO A 141 10.41 -6.89 -9.50
N TRP A 142 11.38 -6.24 -8.85
CA TRP A 142 12.10 -5.16 -9.51
C TRP A 142 12.92 -5.68 -10.70
N PRO A 143 13.18 -4.84 -11.71
CA PRO A 143 14.14 -5.16 -12.76
C PRO A 143 15.52 -5.44 -12.14
N ALA A 144 16.22 -6.45 -12.66
CA ALA A 144 17.48 -6.92 -12.09
C ALA A 144 18.62 -5.90 -12.15
N GLU A 145 18.51 -4.93 -13.07
CA GLU A 145 19.44 -3.82 -13.25
C GLU A 145 19.35 -2.77 -12.12
N ASP A 146 18.24 -2.70 -11.41
CA ASP A 146 18.10 -1.82 -10.25
C ASP A 146 18.75 -2.47 -9.02
N LYS A 147 19.81 -1.83 -8.49
CA LYS A 147 20.51 -2.31 -7.29
C LYS A 147 20.44 -1.32 -6.11
N GLU A 148 20.28 -0.05 -6.40
CA GLU A 148 20.27 0.99 -5.38
C GLU A 148 18.87 1.22 -4.81
N ASN A 149 18.78 1.23 -3.47
CA ASN A 149 17.56 1.54 -2.72
C ASN A 149 16.35 0.68 -3.12
N VAL A 150 16.63 -0.56 -3.51
CA VAL A 150 15.61 -1.54 -3.88
C VAL A 150 14.99 -2.15 -2.62
N CYS A 151 13.68 -2.33 -2.68
CA CYS A 151 12.84 -2.90 -1.62
C CYS A 151 11.79 -3.80 -2.26
N ASN A 152 11.37 -4.83 -1.55
CA ASN A 152 10.47 -5.86 -2.08
C ASN A 152 9.10 -5.25 -2.45
N PRO A 153 8.66 -5.34 -3.72
CA PRO A 153 7.41 -4.72 -4.18
C PRO A 153 6.16 -5.54 -3.83
N VAL A 154 6.33 -6.76 -3.33
CA VAL A 154 5.25 -7.74 -3.15
C VAL A 154 4.10 -7.19 -2.31
N TYR A 155 4.39 -6.54 -1.19
CA TYR A 155 3.31 -6.10 -0.29
C TYR A 155 2.42 -5.01 -0.88
N VAL A 156 2.98 -4.07 -1.65
CA VAL A 156 2.17 -3.05 -2.33
C VAL A 156 1.29 -3.68 -3.40
N GLN A 157 1.83 -4.61 -4.18
CA GLN A 157 1.07 -5.32 -5.20
C GLN A 157 -0.03 -6.17 -4.60
N PHE A 158 0.26 -6.89 -3.50
CA PHE A 158 -0.72 -7.64 -2.73
C PHE A 158 -1.85 -6.75 -2.20
N GLN A 159 -1.53 -5.63 -1.55
CA GLN A 159 -2.54 -4.69 -1.06
C GLN A 159 -3.41 -4.14 -2.18
N HIS A 160 -2.81 -3.86 -3.36
CA HIS A 160 -3.55 -3.43 -4.53
C HIS A 160 -4.47 -4.51 -5.07
N CYS A 161 -3.98 -5.76 -5.23
CA CYS A 161 -4.80 -6.89 -5.64
C CYS A 161 -5.99 -7.07 -4.70
N LEU A 162 -5.73 -7.15 -3.39
CA LEU A 162 -6.75 -7.43 -2.38
C LEU A 162 -7.84 -6.36 -2.40
N TRP A 163 -7.44 -5.09 -2.46
CA TRP A 163 -8.39 -3.98 -2.61
C TRP A 163 -9.19 -4.05 -3.91
N LEU A 164 -8.53 -4.29 -5.06
CA LEU A 164 -9.19 -4.34 -6.36
C LEU A 164 -10.20 -5.49 -6.43
N GLN A 165 -9.84 -6.68 -5.93
CA GLN A 165 -10.75 -7.81 -5.84
C GLN A 165 -11.93 -7.51 -4.91
N TYR A 166 -11.67 -6.90 -3.74
CA TYR A 166 -12.73 -6.55 -2.80
C TYR A 166 -13.74 -5.54 -3.38
N GLU A 167 -13.26 -4.46 -4.01
CA GLU A 167 -14.12 -3.44 -4.63
C GLU A 167 -14.87 -3.97 -5.86
N SER A 168 -14.19 -4.75 -6.70
CA SER A 168 -14.77 -5.26 -7.95
C SER A 168 -15.84 -6.31 -7.72
N ASN A 169 -15.78 -7.04 -6.61
CA ASN A 169 -16.73 -8.09 -6.25
C ASN A 169 -17.69 -7.66 -5.14
N CYS A 170 -17.81 -6.35 -4.92
CA CYS A 170 -18.76 -5.81 -3.94
C CYS A 170 -20.21 -6.19 -4.29
N PRO A 171 -21.00 -6.73 -3.35
CA PRO A 171 -22.41 -7.06 -3.59
C PRO A 171 -23.21 -5.82 -4.00
N ALA A 172 -24.16 -5.98 -4.94
CA ALA A 172 -24.91 -4.86 -5.52
C ALA A 172 -25.61 -3.98 -4.46
N ASN A 173 -26.15 -4.60 -3.40
CA ASN A 173 -26.81 -3.93 -2.28
C ASN A 173 -25.84 -3.28 -1.26
N LYS A 174 -24.53 -3.47 -1.42
CA LYS A 174 -23.47 -2.87 -0.58
C LYS A 174 -22.65 -1.82 -1.33
N ILE A 175 -22.89 -1.64 -2.63
CA ILE A 175 -22.23 -0.61 -3.44
C ILE A 175 -22.79 0.77 -3.10
N LYS A 176 -21.91 1.75 -2.92
CA LYS A 176 -22.28 3.16 -2.82
C LYS A 176 -22.65 3.71 -4.19
N ILE A 177 -23.91 4.12 -4.35
CA ILE A 177 -24.43 4.72 -5.58
C ILE A 177 -24.11 6.22 -5.58
N THR A 178 -22.88 6.55 -5.97
CA THR A 178 -22.45 7.94 -6.19
C THR A 178 -21.78 8.05 -7.55
N LYS A 179 -21.89 9.21 -8.20
CA LYS A 179 -21.23 9.50 -9.49
C LYS A 179 -19.72 9.20 -9.47
N LYS A 180 -19.07 9.39 -8.31
CA LYS A 180 -17.65 9.03 -8.11
C LYS A 180 -17.45 7.52 -8.17
N CYS A 181 -18.25 6.76 -7.43
CA CYS A 181 -18.12 5.30 -7.38
C CYS A 181 -18.48 4.62 -8.70
N GLU A 182 -19.42 5.17 -9.46
CA GLU A 182 -19.73 4.70 -10.81
C GLU A 182 -18.54 4.87 -11.77
N LYS A 183 -17.95 6.07 -11.81
CA LYS A 183 -16.74 6.34 -12.62
C LYS A 183 -15.58 5.42 -12.24
N THR A 184 -15.36 5.26 -10.94
CA THR A 184 -14.32 4.39 -10.40
C THR A 184 -14.53 2.92 -10.79
N ARG A 185 -15.76 2.41 -10.64
CA ARG A 185 -16.12 1.04 -11.04
C ARG A 185 -15.94 0.81 -12.55
N ASN A 186 -16.34 1.78 -13.37
CA ASN A 186 -16.16 1.68 -14.82
C ASN A 186 -14.67 1.55 -15.17
N ARG A 187 -13.79 2.28 -14.47
CA ARG A 187 -12.34 2.16 -14.63
C ARG A 187 -11.83 0.76 -14.26
N TYR A 188 -12.30 0.16 -13.16
CA TYR A 188 -11.90 -1.20 -12.78
C TYR A 188 -12.35 -2.25 -13.80
N ARG A 189 -13.57 -2.10 -14.32
CA ARG A 189 -14.10 -3.00 -15.36
C ARG A 189 -13.24 -2.94 -16.64
N MET A 190 -12.80 -1.76 -17.04
CA MET A 190 -11.89 -1.59 -18.18
C MET A 190 -10.50 -2.20 -17.92
N GLN A 191 -9.98 -2.15 -16.70
CA GLN A 191 -8.70 -2.80 -16.36
C GLN A 191 -8.80 -4.34 -16.38
N LYS A 192 -9.95 -4.91 -15.96
CA LYS A 192 -10.20 -6.35 -16.07
C LYS A 192 -10.25 -6.82 -17.53
N SER A 193 -10.79 -6.01 -18.46
CA SER A 193 -10.85 -6.40 -19.87
C SER A 193 -9.49 -6.40 -20.59
N THR A 194 -8.49 -5.67 -20.08
CA THR A 194 -7.12 -5.65 -20.65
C THR A 194 -6.19 -6.70 -20.06
N SER A 195 -6.61 -7.39 -18.99
CA SER A 195 -5.80 -8.42 -18.30
C SER A 195 -6.28 -9.85 -18.61
N ASN A 196 -7.22 -10.00 -19.55
CA ASN A 196 -7.75 -11.27 -20.04
C ASN A 196 -7.33 -11.49 -21.49
#